data_AF-A0A662IKI5-F1
#
_entry.id   AF-A0A662IKI5-F1
#
_cell.length_a   1.000
_cell.length_b   1.000
_cell.length_c   1.000
_cell.angle_alpha   90.00
_cell.angle_beta   90.00
_cell.angle_gamma   90.00
#
_symmetry.space_group_name_H-M   'P 1'
#
loop_
_entity.id
_entity.type
_entity.pdbx_description
1 polymer ?
#
loop_
_entity_poly.entity_id
_entity_poly.type
_entity_poly.pdbx_seq_one_letter_code
_entity_poly.pdbx_strand_id
1 'polypeptide(L)'
;IDIHNVSALTMKAMCSLVKPLSQKAPIKRIVIDYVNPAKKLERLMRGILPREVEVLIVEDADDKYAECMAASIVAKVARDNEICKLRDKYGVKGSGYPSDPETLEWLKSVMSRGEIPPCVRRSWRTVKKTPLGKTLDHWLRESQCA
;
A
#
# COMPACT_ATOMS: atom_id res chain seq x y z
N ILE A 1 3.96 9.52 0.90
CA ILE A 1 2.78 8.76 1.39
C ILE A 1 2.21 9.39 2.66
N ASP A 2 3.03 9.84 3.61
CA ASP A 2 2.55 10.28 4.94
C ASP A 2 1.65 11.53 4.96
N ILE A 3 1.74 12.41 3.96
CA ILE A 3 1.01 13.70 3.93
C ILE A 3 -0.28 13.69 3.09
N HIS A 4 -0.63 12.56 2.49
CA HIS A 4 -1.79 12.44 1.61
C HIS A 4 -2.69 11.28 2.03
N ASN A 5 -3.97 11.37 1.67
CA ASN A 5 -4.89 10.25 1.81
C ASN A 5 -4.43 9.08 0.92
N VAL A 6 -4.23 7.91 1.52
CA VAL A 6 -3.70 6.72 0.81
C VAL A 6 -4.62 6.30 -0.32
N SER A 7 -5.94 6.27 -0.12
CA SER A 7 -6.90 5.93 -1.17
C SER A 7 -6.81 6.89 -2.37
N ALA A 8 -6.63 8.19 -2.12
CA ALA A 8 -6.42 9.18 -3.17
C ALA A 8 -5.10 8.95 -3.94
N LEU A 9 -4.02 8.63 -3.24
CA LEU A 9 -2.74 8.25 -3.88
C LEU A 9 -2.89 6.98 -4.71
N THR A 10 -3.58 5.96 -4.19
CA THR A 10 -3.84 4.70 -4.89
C THR A 10 -4.61 4.94 -6.19
N MET A 11 -5.73 5.67 -6.14
CA MET A 11 -6.49 6.02 -7.34
C MET A 11 -5.65 6.83 -8.34
N LYS A 12 -4.84 7.80 -7.87
CA LYS A 12 -3.96 8.59 -8.73
C LYS A 12 -2.91 7.69 -9.42
N ALA A 13 -2.30 6.77 -8.69
CA ALA A 13 -1.34 5.82 -9.23
C ALA A 13 -1.99 4.92 -10.29
N MET A 14 -3.15 4.34 -9.99
CA MET A 14 -3.92 3.54 -10.96
C MET A 14 -4.22 4.32 -12.24
N CYS A 15 -4.73 5.55 -12.14
CA CYS A 15 -4.99 6.38 -13.32
C CYS A 15 -3.70 6.68 -14.12
N SER A 16 -2.58 6.91 -13.43
CA SER A 16 -1.29 7.18 -14.09
C SER A 16 -0.71 5.96 -14.81
N LEU A 17 -1.06 4.74 -14.39
CA LEU A 17 -0.71 3.52 -15.08
C LEU A 17 -1.61 3.26 -16.28
N VAL A 18 -2.93 3.44 -16.11
CA VAL A 18 -3.92 3.12 -17.13
C VAL A 18 -3.87 4.10 -18.31
N LYS A 19 -3.72 5.40 -18.06
CA LYS A 19 -3.80 6.43 -19.10
C LYS A 19 -2.74 6.27 -20.22
N PRO A 20 -1.45 6.01 -19.93
CA PRO A 20 -0.48 5.75 -20.99
C PRO A 20 -0.72 4.43 -21.72
N LEU A 21 -1.23 3.41 -21.02
CA LEU A 21 -1.51 2.10 -21.63
C LEU A 21 -2.65 2.18 -22.64
N SER A 22 -3.72 2.92 -22.32
CA SER A 22 -4.86 3.11 -23.25
C SER A 22 -4.49 3.87 -24.52
N GLN A 23 -3.38 4.62 -24.50
CA GLN A 23 -2.85 5.34 -25.66
C GLN A 23 -1.90 4.49 -26.51
N LYS A 24 -1.28 3.47 -25.92
CA LYS A 24 -0.30 2.62 -26.60
C LYS A 24 -0.91 1.44 -27.34
N ALA A 25 -2.07 0.94 -26.87
CA ALA A 25 -2.73 -0.20 -27.47
C ALA A 25 -4.25 -0.13 -27.25
N PRO A 26 -5.05 -0.70 -28.15
CA PRO A 26 -6.48 -0.86 -27.91
C PRO A 26 -6.72 -1.79 -26.73
N ILE A 27 -7.43 -1.30 -25.72
CA ILE A 27 -7.81 -2.07 -24.52
C ILE A 27 -9.28 -2.43 -24.63
N LYS A 28 -9.64 -3.70 -24.48
CA LYS A 28 -11.04 -4.14 -24.46
C LYS A 28 -11.66 -4.09 -23.07
N ARG A 29 -10.87 -4.47 -22.06
CA ARG A 29 -11.32 -4.59 -20.67
C ARG A 29 -10.20 -4.20 -19.71
N ILE A 30 -10.58 -3.58 -18.59
CA ILE A 30 -9.72 -3.38 -17.43
C ILE A 30 -10.45 -3.93 -16.21
N VAL A 31 -9.74 -4.74 -15.44
CA VAL A 31 -10.18 -5.25 -14.14
C VAL A 31 -9.29 -4.64 -13.07
N ILE A 32 -9.91 -4.07 -12.02
CA ILE A 32 -9.19 -3.44 -10.91
C ILE A 32 -9.65 -4.07 -9.61
N ASP A 33 -8.69 -4.62 -8.88
CA ASP A 33 -8.89 -5.06 -7.50
C ASP A 33 -8.99 -3.84 -6.57
N TYR A 34 -10.17 -3.54 -6.04
CA TYR A 34 -10.38 -2.36 -5.18
C TYR A 34 -11.66 -2.42 -4.32
N VAL A 35 -11.49 -2.17 -3.02
CA VAL A 35 -12.57 -2.29 -2.02
C VAL A 35 -13.41 -1.00 -1.84
N ASN A 36 -12.81 0.21 -1.82
CA ASN A 36 -13.59 1.48 -1.68
C ASN A 36 -12.77 2.77 -1.84
N PRO A 37 -13.34 3.90 -2.34
CA PRO A 37 -14.64 4.04 -3.00
C PRO A 37 -14.61 3.68 -4.49
N ALA A 38 -15.24 2.54 -4.84
CA ALA A 38 -15.29 2.03 -6.21
C ALA A 38 -15.93 3.02 -7.20
N LYS A 39 -17.03 3.69 -6.83
CA LYS A 39 -17.71 4.69 -7.68
C LYS A 39 -16.81 5.88 -8.06
N LYS A 40 -15.94 6.33 -7.15
CA LYS A 40 -15.04 7.45 -7.43
C LYS A 40 -13.96 7.02 -8.42
N LEU A 41 -13.39 5.84 -8.21
CA LEU A 41 -12.43 5.25 -9.12
C LEU A 41 -13.05 5.00 -10.50
N GLU A 42 -14.27 4.49 -10.55
CA GLU A 42 -15.01 4.28 -11.79
C GLU A 42 -15.16 5.57 -12.59
N ARG A 43 -15.61 6.66 -11.95
CA ARG A 43 -15.69 7.98 -12.60
C ARG A 43 -14.35 8.46 -13.13
N LEU A 44 -13.28 8.26 -12.36
CA LEU A 44 -11.92 8.60 -12.81
C LEU A 44 -11.51 7.78 -14.04
N MET A 45 -11.78 6.47 -14.04
CA MET A 45 -11.47 5.57 -15.15
C MET A 45 -12.28 5.92 -16.41
N ARG A 46 -13.57 6.22 -16.25
CA ARG A 46 -14.43 6.69 -17.35
C ARG A 46 -14.00 8.05 -17.92
N GLY A 47 -13.30 8.87 -17.14
CA GLY A 47 -12.72 10.12 -17.62
C GLY A 47 -11.43 9.97 -18.44
N ILE A 48 -10.78 8.80 -18.41
CA ILE A 48 -9.50 8.57 -19.10
C ILE A 48 -9.54 7.46 -20.16
N LEU A 49 -10.56 6.59 -20.13
CA LEU A 49 -10.73 5.46 -21.05
C LEU A 49 -11.80 5.76 -22.11
N PRO A 50 -11.66 5.21 -23.34
CA PRO A 50 -12.74 5.18 -24.31
C PRO A 50 -14.01 4.51 -23.75
N ARG A 51 -15.18 4.86 -24.31
CA ARG A 51 -16.48 4.36 -23.81
C ARG A 51 -16.65 2.86 -24.01
N GLU A 52 -16.00 2.31 -25.02
CA GLU A 52 -16.07 0.92 -25.44
C GLU A 52 -15.27 -0.01 -24.52
N VAL A 53 -14.39 0.56 -23.68
CA VAL A 53 -13.62 -0.23 -22.71
C VAL A 53 -14.52 -0.67 -21.56
N GLU A 54 -14.58 -1.98 -21.33
CA GLU A 54 -15.23 -2.55 -20.15
C GLU A 54 -14.38 -2.25 -18.91
N VAL A 55 -15.00 -1.68 -17.86
CA VAL A 55 -14.32 -1.34 -16.61
C VAL A 55 -14.97 -2.12 -15.49
N LEU A 56 -14.25 -3.07 -14.92
CA LEU A 56 -14.68 -3.89 -13.79
C LEU A 56 -13.85 -3.52 -12.56
N ILE A 57 -14.52 -3.08 -11.50
CA ILE A 57 -13.90 -2.81 -10.21
C ILE A 57 -14.50 -3.78 -9.22
N VAL A 58 -13.68 -4.71 -8.74
CA VAL A 58 -14.13 -5.89 -7.99
C VAL A 58 -13.24 -6.06 -6.78
N GLU A 59 -13.81 -6.48 -5.65
CA GLU A 59 -13.06 -6.91 -4.48
C GLU A 59 -12.58 -8.36 -4.68
N ASP A 60 -11.33 -8.61 -4.29
CA ASP A 60 -10.64 -9.89 -4.48
C ASP A 60 -10.64 -10.30 -5.95
N ALA A 61 -10.28 -9.35 -6.82
CA ALA A 61 -10.30 -9.58 -8.26
C ALA A 61 -9.21 -10.57 -8.70
N ASP A 62 -8.12 -10.69 -7.93
CA ASP A 62 -7.07 -11.67 -8.19
C ASP A 62 -7.49 -13.12 -7.90
N ASP A 63 -8.62 -13.38 -7.24
CA ASP A 63 -9.15 -14.75 -7.14
C ASP A 63 -10.00 -15.15 -8.35
N LYS A 64 -10.47 -14.17 -9.14
CA LYS A 64 -11.51 -14.36 -10.16
C LYS A 64 -11.01 -14.09 -11.58
N TYR A 65 -10.02 -13.22 -11.75
CA TYR A 65 -9.58 -12.73 -13.06
C TYR A 65 -8.07 -12.94 -13.25
N ALA A 66 -7.69 -13.65 -14.33
CA ALA A 66 -6.30 -13.99 -14.63
C ALA A 66 -5.40 -12.76 -14.81
N GLU A 67 -5.92 -11.66 -15.38
CA GLU A 67 -5.18 -10.40 -15.48
C GLU A 67 -4.85 -9.78 -14.12
N CYS A 68 -5.75 -9.90 -13.13
CA CYS A 68 -5.51 -9.43 -11.77
C CYS A 68 -4.57 -10.39 -11.03
N MET A 69 -4.69 -11.70 -11.22
CA MET A 69 -3.72 -12.69 -10.71
C MET A 69 -2.29 -12.34 -11.13
N ALA A 70 -2.10 -12.14 -12.45
CA ALA A 70 -0.80 -11.81 -13.02
C ALA A 70 -0.27 -10.47 -12.48
N ALA A 71 -1.12 -9.43 -12.41
CA ALA A 71 -0.76 -8.14 -11.83
C ALA A 71 -0.38 -8.26 -10.34
N SER A 72 -1.09 -9.10 -9.58
CA SER A 72 -0.81 -9.40 -8.18
C SER A 72 0.57 -10.02 -7.99
N ILE A 73 0.95 -10.99 -8.83
CA ILE A 73 2.29 -11.60 -8.80
C ILE A 73 3.37 -10.55 -9.08
N VAL A 74 3.22 -9.77 -10.15
CA VAL A 74 4.20 -8.73 -10.51
C VAL A 74 4.35 -7.70 -9.39
N ALA A 75 3.23 -7.25 -8.80
CA ALA A 75 3.25 -6.29 -7.70
C ALA A 75 3.93 -6.85 -6.44
N LYS A 76 3.64 -8.11 -6.07
CA LYS A 76 4.24 -8.78 -4.91
C LYS A 76 5.75 -8.96 -5.08
N VAL A 77 6.19 -9.48 -6.24
CA VAL A 77 7.63 -9.64 -6.55
C VAL A 77 8.37 -8.29 -6.54
N ALA A 78 7.79 -7.26 -7.17
CA ALA A 78 8.40 -5.93 -7.17
C ALA A 78 8.52 -5.33 -5.76
N ARG A 79 7.50 -5.54 -4.91
CA ARG A 79 7.52 -5.12 -3.51
C ARG A 79 8.60 -5.86 -2.72
N ASP A 80 8.69 -7.17 -2.84
CA ASP A 80 9.63 -7.97 -2.05
C ASP A 80 11.08 -7.64 -2.40
N ASN A 81 11.36 -7.38 -3.69
CA ASN A 81 12.64 -6.87 -4.13
C ASN A 81 12.99 -5.51 -3.51
N GLU A 82 11.99 -4.61 -3.39
CA GLU A 82 12.21 -3.31 -2.75
C GLU A 82 12.42 -3.45 -1.24
N ILE A 83 11.71 -4.37 -0.58
CA ILE A 83 11.95 -4.69 0.83
C ILE A 83 13.39 -5.19 1.02
N CYS A 84 13.90 -6.08 0.15
CA CYS A 84 15.28 -6.56 0.25
C CYS A 84 16.30 -5.42 0.24
N LYS A 85 16.16 -4.45 -0.68
CA LYS A 85 17.02 -3.25 -0.69
C LYS A 85 16.93 -2.44 0.60
N LEU A 86 15.74 -2.36 1.20
CA LEU A 86 15.54 -1.69 2.49
C LEU A 86 16.19 -2.48 3.64
N ARG A 87 16.22 -3.81 3.57
CA ARG A 87 16.96 -4.65 4.52
C ARG A 87 18.45 -4.36 4.43
N ASP A 88 19.00 -4.30 3.23
CA ASP A 88 20.43 -4.02 3.02
C ASP A 88 20.81 -2.61 3.51
N LYS A 89 19.94 -1.62 3.27
CA LYS A 89 20.21 -0.22 3.58
C LYS A 89 19.94 0.19 5.03
N TYR A 90 18.87 -0.32 5.63
CA TYR A 90 18.39 0.12 6.95
C TYR A 90 18.27 -1.02 7.97
N GLY A 91 18.69 -2.23 7.62
CA GLY A 91 18.59 -3.41 8.49
C GLY A 91 17.17 -3.81 8.83
N VAL A 92 16.19 -3.49 7.96
CA VAL A 92 14.77 -3.84 8.17
C VAL A 92 14.63 -5.33 8.44
N LYS A 93 13.84 -5.70 9.47
CA LYS A 93 13.45 -7.09 9.74
C LYS A 93 11.95 -7.29 9.53
N GLY A 94 11.55 -8.53 9.31
CA GLY A 94 10.17 -8.88 8.99
C GLY A 94 9.72 -8.46 7.60
N SER A 95 8.40 -8.49 7.45
CA SER A 95 7.60 -8.22 6.25
C SER A 95 7.27 -6.74 6.02
N GLY A 96 7.46 -5.89 7.03
CA GLY A 96 7.04 -4.49 7.03
C GLY A 96 5.56 -4.27 7.40
N TYR A 97 4.81 -5.31 7.76
CA TYR A 97 3.43 -5.16 8.21
C TYR A 97 3.33 -4.89 9.72
N PRO A 98 2.33 -4.09 10.17
CA PRO A 98 2.09 -3.89 11.60
C PRO A 98 1.66 -5.12 12.39
N SER A 99 1.26 -6.20 11.73
CA SER A 99 0.86 -7.46 12.36
C SER A 99 2.02 -8.43 12.56
N ASP A 100 3.18 -8.12 11.99
CA ASP A 100 4.35 -8.99 12.02
C ASP A 100 5.24 -8.67 13.24
N PRO A 101 5.44 -9.63 14.15
CA PRO A 101 6.25 -9.42 15.36
C PRO A 101 7.67 -8.94 15.06
N GLU A 102 8.32 -9.47 14.02
CA GLU A 102 9.72 -9.14 13.72
C GLU A 102 9.85 -7.70 13.19
N THR A 103 8.84 -7.26 12.42
CA THR A 103 8.72 -5.86 11.97
C THR A 103 8.54 -4.92 13.17
N LEU A 104 7.69 -5.29 14.12
CA LEU A 104 7.40 -4.45 15.28
C LEU A 104 8.60 -4.34 16.24
N GLU A 105 9.34 -5.43 16.42
CA GLU A 105 10.57 -5.44 17.23
C GLU A 105 11.66 -4.57 16.59
N TRP A 106 11.87 -4.70 15.28
CA TRP A 106 12.78 -3.82 14.56
C TRP A 106 12.37 -2.35 14.68
N LEU A 107 11.07 -2.06 14.49
CA LEU A 107 10.52 -0.71 14.61
C LEU A 107 10.72 -0.13 16.02
N LYS A 108 10.51 -0.93 17.08
CA LYS A 108 10.83 -0.55 18.47
C LYS A 108 12.31 -0.17 18.63
N SER A 109 13.22 -1.01 18.13
CA SER A 109 14.67 -0.79 18.23
C SER A 109 15.13 0.48 17.53
N VAL A 110 14.57 0.82 16.36
CA VAL A 110 14.93 2.07 15.67
C VAL A 110 14.32 3.30 16.34
N MET A 111 13.10 3.17 16.89
CA MET A 111 12.44 4.27 17.60
C MET A 111 13.09 4.58 18.95
N SER A 112 13.63 3.57 19.67
CA SER A 112 14.34 3.79 20.94
C SER A 112 15.69 4.51 20.74
N ARG A 113 16.29 4.38 19.56
CA ARG A 113 17.51 5.12 19.17
C ARG A 113 17.24 6.56 18.76
N GLY A 114 15.97 6.96 18.64
CA GLY A 114 15.57 8.32 18.26
C GLY A 114 15.64 8.62 16.75
N GLU A 115 16.24 7.74 15.96
CA GLU A 115 16.41 7.91 14.51
C GLU A 115 15.49 6.98 13.73
N ILE A 116 14.32 7.50 13.34
CA ILE A 116 13.37 6.74 12.51
C ILE A 116 13.80 6.82 11.03
N PRO A 117 14.19 5.70 10.40
CA PRO A 117 14.64 5.71 9.01
C PRO A 117 13.56 6.24 8.05
N PRO A 118 13.94 6.88 6.94
CA PRO A 118 12.99 7.46 5.99
C PRO A 118 12.10 6.42 5.29
N CYS A 119 12.44 5.13 5.36
CA CYS A 119 11.61 4.04 4.84
C CYS A 119 10.37 3.76 5.70
N VAL A 120 10.33 4.25 6.94
CA VAL A 120 9.18 4.08 7.84
C VAL A 120 8.10 5.11 7.54
N ARG A 121 6.86 4.64 7.36
CA ARG A 121 5.69 5.49 7.15
C ARG A 121 5.21 6.09 8.49
N ARG A 122 5.45 7.37 8.70
CA ARG A 122 5.19 8.06 9.97
C ARG A 122 3.71 8.36 10.20
N SER A 123 2.88 8.34 9.17
CA SER A 123 1.44 8.59 9.30
C SER A 123 0.66 7.38 9.80
N TRP A 124 1.28 6.19 9.79
CA TRP A 124 0.63 4.95 10.22
C TRP A 124 0.37 4.98 11.73
N ARG A 125 -0.80 4.48 12.15
CA ARG A 125 -1.19 4.44 13.57
C ARG A 125 -0.18 3.69 14.45
N THR A 126 0.56 2.74 13.88
CA THR A 126 1.63 2.02 14.60
C THR A 126 2.80 2.94 15.00
N VAL A 127 2.97 4.08 14.31
CA VAL A 127 4.08 5.04 14.49
C VAL A 127 3.61 6.41 15.01
N LYS A 128 2.42 6.87 14.60
CA LYS A 128 1.99 8.28 14.63
C LYS A 128 1.52 8.81 16.00
N LYS A 129 2.41 9.33 16.86
CA LYS A 129 2.08 9.91 18.21
C LYS A 129 0.87 10.86 18.20
N THR A 130 -0.19 10.56 18.96
CA THR A 130 -1.33 11.48 19.15
C THR A 130 -1.01 12.56 20.20
N PRO A 131 -1.72 13.72 20.21
CA PRO A 131 -1.49 14.83 21.15
C PRO A 131 -1.67 14.49 22.65
N LEU A 132 -2.37 13.38 22.95
CA LEU A 132 -2.47 12.77 24.29
C LEU A 132 -1.26 11.87 24.62
N GLY A 133 -0.22 11.93 23.79
CA GLY A 133 0.97 11.11 23.88
C GLY A 133 0.73 9.63 23.61
N LYS A 134 -0.26 9.22 22.78
CA LYS A 134 -0.54 7.78 22.54
C LYS A 134 -0.80 7.19 21.11
N THR A 135 0.20 6.54 20.47
CA THR A 135 0.34 5.54 19.34
C THR A 135 1.77 4.92 19.14
N LEU A 136 1.96 3.61 18.95
CA LEU A 136 3.03 2.86 19.68
C LEU A 136 2.78 2.91 21.20
N ASP A 137 1.68 3.52 21.61
CA ASP A 137 1.40 3.80 23.01
C ASP A 137 0.14 3.10 23.51
N HIS A 138 -0.30 2.11 22.76
CA HIS A 138 -0.65 0.87 23.42
C HIS A 138 0.56 -0.07 23.52
N TRP A 139 1.63 0.14 22.75
CA TRP A 139 2.81 -0.76 22.64
C TRP A 139 3.83 -0.61 23.79
N LEU A 140 3.31 -0.14 24.93
CA LEU A 140 3.80 -0.37 26.30
C LEU A 140 2.67 -0.56 27.33
N ARG A 141 1.38 -0.48 26.98
CA ARG A 141 0.32 -0.86 27.93
C ARG A 141 0.41 -2.34 28.33
N GLU A 142 1.21 -3.13 27.60
CA GLU A 142 1.51 -4.54 27.87
C GLU A 142 3.03 -4.84 27.85
N SER A 143 3.86 -3.95 28.39
CA SER A 143 4.94 -4.50 29.22
C SER A 143 4.42 -4.88 30.63
N GLN A 144 3.11 -4.67 30.88
CA GLN A 144 2.36 -4.88 32.13
C GLN A 144 1.96 -6.35 32.43
N CYS A 145 2.79 -7.33 32.11
CA CYS A 145 2.80 -8.65 32.79
C CYS A 145 4.23 -9.05 33.18
N ALA A 146 5.12 -8.08 33.41
CA ALA A 146 6.44 -8.26 34.00
C ALA A 146 6.72 -7.13 35.00
#